data_AF-A0A7Y2BKV3-F1
#
_entry.id   AF-A0A7Y2BKV3-F1
#
_cell.length_a   1.000
_cell.length_b   1.000
_cell.length_c   1.000
_cell.angle_alpha   90.00
_cell.angle_beta   90.00
_cell.angle_gamma   90.00
#
_symmetry.space_group_name_H-M   'P 1'
#
loop_
_entity.id
_entity.type
_entity.pdbx_description
1 polymer ?
#
loop_
_entity_poly.entity_id
_entity_poly.type
_entity_poly.pdbx_seq_one_letter_code
_entity_poly.pdbx_strand_id
1 'polypeptide(L)'
;MGLGRFVARLFGKREKQPAPLPQAEERDYSRQELAAYDGSDRSKPLLIAIRGWVYDVTRGQDFYGPGGPYGMFAGKDCTRALAKVSFDAELFTGDIDGLEPDELDTLEEWIEMFEGKYRRVGRLR
;
A
#
# COMPACT_ATOMS: atom_id res chain seq x y z
N MET A 1 -15.45 -12.49 11.15
CA MET A 1 -14.26 -11.86 11.79
C MET A 1 -13.28 -11.56 10.67
N GLY A 2 -13.28 -10.34 10.15
CA GLY A 2 -12.56 -10.00 8.91
C GLY A 2 -11.05 -9.94 9.11
N LEU A 3 -10.31 -10.51 8.16
CA LEU A 3 -8.85 -10.47 8.09
C LEU A 3 -8.32 -9.03 8.27
N GLY A 4 -9.03 -8.02 7.75
CA GLY A 4 -8.72 -6.59 7.90
C GLY A 4 -8.51 -6.12 9.35
N ARG A 5 -9.40 -6.53 10.26
CA ARG A 5 -9.31 -6.17 11.69
C ARG A 5 -8.17 -6.88 12.41
N PHE A 6 -7.71 -8.02 11.89
CA PHE A 6 -6.54 -8.73 12.42
C PHE A 6 -5.23 -8.06 11.98
N VAL A 7 -5.11 -7.68 10.71
CA VAL A 7 -3.93 -6.96 10.21
C VAL A 7 -3.80 -5.56 10.83
N ALA A 8 -4.89 -4.80 10.93
CA ALA A 8 -4.88 -3.50 11.62
C ALA A 8 -4.37 -3.61 13.07
N ARG A 9 -4.68 -4.72 13.75
CA ARG A 9 -4.23 -5.01 15.12
C ARG A 9 -2.76 -5.41 15.18
N LEU A 10 -2.22 -6.10 14.16
CA LEU A 10 -0.79 -6.40 14.02
C LEU A 10 0.04 -5.13 13.82
N PHE A 11 -0.53 -4.10 13.17
CA PHE A 11 0.10 -2.79 13.02
C PHE A 11 -0.15 -1.83 14.20
N GLY A 12 -0.86 -2.29 15.25
CA GLY A 12 -1.33 -1.51 16.39
C GLY A 12 -0.29 -1.14 17.45
N LYS A 13 0.97 -0.90 17.09
CA LYS A 13 1.94 -0.23 17.97
C LYS A 13 2.32 1.11 17.36
N ARG A 14 1.93 2.19 18.04
CA ARG A 14 2.40 3.56 17.80
C ARG A 14 3.93 3.58 17.90
N GLU A 15 4.60 3.47 16.78
CA GLU A 15 6.00 3.90 16.67
C GLU A 15 6.03 5.42 16.55
N LYS A 16 7.02 6.05 17.19
CA LYS A 16 7.21 7.50 17.10
C LYS A 16 7.29 7.88 15.62
N GLN A 17 6.41 8.77 15.17
CA GLN A 17 6.48 9.34 13.83
C GLN A 17 7.90 9.87 13.61
N PRO A 18 8.68 9.26 12.70
CA PRO A 18 10.00 9.77 12.39
C PRO A 18 9.87 11.14 11.73
N ALA A 19 10.93 11.93 11.81
CA ALA A 19 10.98 13.29 11.29
C ALA A 19 10.32 13.38 9.91
N PRO A 20 9.57 14.46 9.62
CA PRO A 20 8.97 14.65 8.32
C PRO A 20 10.07 14.46 7.28
N LEU A 21 9.89 13.45 6.45
CA LEU A 21 10.77 13.23 5.32
C LEU A 21 10.73 14.52 4.48
N PRO A 22 11.81 14.87 3.75
CA PRO A 22 11.79 16.01 2.83
C PRO A 22 10.51 15.98 1.98
N GLN A 23 10.02 17.08 1.40
CA GLN A 23 8.88 16.94 0.47
C GLN A 23 9.26 15.90 -0.58
N ALA A 24 8.45 14.83 -0.73
CA ALA A 24 8.65 13.97 -1.87
C ALA A 24 8.42 14.86 -3.07
N GLU A 25 9.33 14.84 -4.04
CA GLU A 25 8.95 15.30 -5.37
C GLU A 25 7.77 14.41 -5.76
N GLU A 26 6.55 14.92 -5.55
CA GLU A 26 5.32 14.23 -5.90
C GLU A 26 5.37 14.06 -7.41
N ARG A 27 5.85 12.90 -7.84
CA ARG A 27 5.94 12.55 -9.26
C ARG A 27 4.79 11.63 -9.62
N ASP A 28 4.43 11.67 -10.88
CA ASP A 28 3.57 10.64 -11.45
C ASP A 28 4.39 9.36 -11.69
N TYR A 29 3.74 8.23 -11.44
CA TYR A 29 4.20 6.89 -11.76
C TYR A 29 3.22 6.28 -12.74
N SER A 30 3.72 5.63 -13.78
CA SER A 30 2.95 4.65 -14.52
C SER A 30 2.91 3.31 -13.78
N ARG A 31 1.96 2.45 -14.12
CA ARG A 31 1.92 1.06 -13.59
C ARG A 31 3.21 0.28 -13.83
N GLN A 32 3.83 0.49 -14.99
CA GLN A 32 5.08 -0.17 -15.34
C GLN A 32 6.25 0.32 -14.49
N GLU A 33 6.33 1.63 -14.23
CA GLU A 33 7.33 2.19 -13.33
C GLU A 33 7.11 1.71 -11.89
N LEU A 34 5.86 1.71 -11.41
CA LEU A 34 5.53 1.24 -10.07
C LEU A 34 5.98 -0.22 -9.87
N ALA A 35 5.79 -1.08 -10.87
CA ALA A 35 6.19 -2.49 -10.82
C ALA A 35 7.70 -2.69 -10.57
N ALA A 36 8.55 -1.71 -10.86
CA ALA A 36 9.98 -1.79 -10.60
C ALA A 36 10.37 -1.59 -9.11
N TYR A 37 9.39 -1.34 -8.24
CA TYR A 37 9.55 -1.09 -6.80
C TYR A 37 8.90 -2.20 -5.95
N ASP A 38 9.02 -3.44 -6.42
CA ASP A 38 8.50 -4.66 -5.80
C ASP A 38 9.48 -5.30 -4.78
N GLY A 39 10.67 -4.73 -4.62
CA GLY A 39 11.72 -5.23 -3.74
C GLY A 39 12.70 -6.21 -4.38
N SER A 40 12.54 -6.53 -5.66
CA SER A 40 13.54 -7.32 -6.41
C SER A 40 14.90 -6.62 -6.47
N ASP A 41 14.90 -5.29 -6.60
CA ASP A 41 16.07 -4.43 -6.52
C ASP A 41 16.18 -3.79 -5.12
N ARG A 42 17.14 -4.26 -4.32
CA ARG A 42 17.37 -3.78 -2.95
C ARG A 42 17.87 -2.33 -2.87
N SER A 43 18.28 -1.73 -3.99
CA SER A 43 18.69 -0.32 -4.03
C SER A 43 17.49 0.65 -4.14
N LYS A 44 16.30 0.13 -4.46
CA LYS A 44 15.09 0.91 -4.62
C LYS A 44 14.19 0.83 -3.39
N PRO A 45 13.33 1.85 -3.15
CA PRO A 45 12.29 1.74 -2.14
C PRO A 45 11.23 0.71 -2.53
N LEU A 46 10.46 0.26 -1.55
CA LEU A 46 9.24 -0.52 -1.76
C LEU A 46 8.07 0.44 -1.89
N LEU A 47 7.33 0.36 -3.00
CA LEU A 47 6.19 1.24 -3.23
C LEU A 47 4.88 0.46 -3.35
N ILE A 48 3.79 1.03 -2.85
CA ILE A 48 2.42 0.51 -3.00
C ILE A 48 1.51 1.66 -3.42
N ALA A 49 0.62 1.43 -4.38
CA ALA A 49 -0.43 2.39 -4.72
C ALA A 49 -1.77 2.03 -4.09
N ILE A 50 -2.48 3.04 -3.57
CA ILE A 50 -3.84 2.92 -3.05
C ILE A 50 -4.62 4.18 -3.45
N ARG A 51 -5.74 4.00 -4.16
CA ARG A 51 -6.60 5.07 -4.67
C ARG A 51 -5.83 6.13 -5.46
N GLY A 52 -4.92 5.67 -6.31
CA GLY A 52 -4.07 6.52 -7.15
C GLY A 52 -2.97 7.29 -6.40
N TRP A 53 -2.79 7.09 -5.09
CA TRP A 53 -1.64 7.61 -4.33
C TRP A 53 -0.58 6.54 -4.16
N VAL A 54 0.69 6.90 -4.31
CA VAL A 54 1.83 6.01 -4.12
C VAL A 54 2.46 6.26 -2.76
N TYR A 55 2.63 5.19 -1.98
CA TYR A 55 3.20 5.20 -0.64
C TYR A 55 4.55 4.47 -0.62
N ASP A 56 5.54 5.06 0.03
CA ASP A 56 6.80 4.40 0.35
C ASP A 56 6.64 3.55 1.61
N VAL A 57 6.62 2.23 1.40
CA VAL A 57 6.45 1.22 2.45
C VAL A 57 7.76 0.55 2.84
N THR A 58 8.92 1.13 2.49
CA THR A 58 10.25 0.56 2.77
C THR A 58 10.47 0.31 4.26
N ARG A 59 9.90 1.14 5.15
CA ARG A 59 9.93 0.90 6.61
C ARG A 59 9.18 -0.36 7.05
N GLY A 60 8.27 -0.84 6.21
CA GLY A 60 7.55 -2.10 6.39
C GLY A 60 8.17 -3.25 5.60
N GLN A 61 9.47 -3.22 5.29
CA GLN A 61 10.13 -4.27 4.49
C GLN A 61 9.97 -5.69 5.03
N ASP A 62 9.81 -5.88 6.34
CA ASP A 62 9.56 -7.21 6.93
C ASP A 62 8.19 -7.77 6.52
N PHE A 63 7.28 -6.89 6.08
CA PHE A 63 5.94 -7.23 5.60
C PHE A 63 5.87 -7.27 4.08
N TYR A 64 6.32 -6.20 3.41
CA TYR A 64 6.15 -6.01 1.95
C TYR A 64 7.41 -6.30 1.14
N GLY A 65 8.55 -6.54 1.79
CA GLY A 65 9.78 -6.92 1.09
C GLY A 65 9.77 -8.39 0.67
N PRO A 66 10.80 -8.82 -0.08
CA PRO A 66 10.93 -10.21 -0.51
C PRO A 66 10.90 -11.20 0.67
N GLY A 67 10.00 -12.17 0.61
CA GLY A 67 9.80 -13.17 1.67
C GLY A 67 8.88 -12.73 2.82
N GLY A 68 8.44 -11.46 2.83
CA GLY A 68 7.43 -10.97 3.76
C GLY A 68 6.03 -11.50 3.43
N PRO A 69 5.12 -11.61 4.43
CA PRO A 69 3.78 -12.16 4.24
C PRO A 69 2.90 -11.36 3.26
N TYR A 70 3.23 -10.09 3.02
CA TYR A 70 2.51 -9.18 2.12
C TYR A 70 3.41 -8.69 0.97
N GLY A 71 4.47 -9.43 0.65
CA GLY A 71 5.40 -9.08 -0.42
C GLY A 71 4.73 -8.93 -1.78
N MET A 72 3.62 -9.65 -2.04
CA MET A 72 2.90 -9.53 -3.32
C MET A 72 2.24 -8.17 -3.56
N PHE A 73 2.12 -7.31 -2.55
CA PHE A 73 1.53 -5.98 -2.68
C PHE A 73 2.53 -4.97 -3.27
N ALA A 74 3.83 -5.18 -3.05
CA ALA A 74 4.86 -4.25 -3.49
C ALA A 74 4.87 -4.12 -5.02
N GLY A 75 5.04 -2.88 -5.48
CA GLY A 75 5.04 -2.51 -6.89
C GLY A 75 3.67 -2.55 -7.58
N LYS A 76 2.55 -2.57 -6.84
CA LYS A 76 1.21 -2.70 -7.41
C LYS A 76 0.24 -1.65 -6.91
N ASP A 77 -0.86 -1.51 -7.64
CA ASP A 77 -2.07 -0.86 -7.14
C ASP A 77 -2.88 -1.88 -6.34
N CYS A 78 -3.04 -1.61 -5.06
CA CYS A 78 -3.69 -2.51 -4.11
C CYS A 78 -5.10 -2.06 -3.74
N THR A 79 -5.64 -1.03 -4.41
CA THR A 79 -6.94 -0.42 -4.07
C THR A 79 -8.03 -1.47 -3.93
N ARG A 80 -8.28 -2.27 -4.97
CA ARG A 80 -9.34 -3.26 -4.97
C ARG A 80 -9.04 -4.45 -4.05
N ALA A 81 -7.79 -4.93 -4.05
CA ALA A 81 -7.35 -6.02 -3.17
C ALA A 81 -7.54 -5.70 -1.68
N LEU A 82 -7.25 -4.45 -1.27
CA LEU A 82 -7.46 -3.99 0.11
C LEU A 82 -8.94 -3.84 0.45
N ALA A 83 -9.74 -3.27 -0.45
CA ALA A 83 -11.18 -3.13 -0.27
C ALA A 83 -11.87 -4.49 -0.05
N LYS A 84 -11.47 -5.50 -0.84
CA LYS A 84 -12.01 -6.87 -0.75
C LYS A 84 -11.26 -7.76 0.26
N VAL A 85 -10.22 -7.24 0.90
CA VAL A 85 -9.34 -7.96 1.83
C VAL A 85 -8.84 -9.30 1.26
N SER A 86 -8.37 -9.27 0.01
CA SER A 86 -7.97 -10.44 -0.75
C SER A 86 -6.49 -10.41 -1.15
N PHE A 87 -5.94 -11.60 -1.40
CA PHE A 87 -4.60 -11.82 -1.96
C PHE A 87 -4.64 -12.25 -3.44
N ASP A 88 -5.82 -12.26 -4.06
CA ASP A 88 -5.97 -12.66 -5.46
C ASP A 88 -5.24 -11.69 -6.38
N ALA A 89 -4.37 -12.24 -7.23
CA ALA A 89 -3.49 -11.46 -8.09
C ALA A 89 -4.26 -10.52 -9.05
N GLU A 90 -5.47 -10.92 -9.45
CA GLU A 90 -6.35 -10.18 -10.36
C GLU A 90 -6.95 -8.92 -9.71
N LEU A 91 -6.98 -8.86 -8.38
CA LEU A 91 -7.52 -7.71 -7.63
C LEU A 91 -6.46 -6.63 -7.37
N PHE A 92 -5.21 -6.80 -7.82
CA PHE A 92 -4.20 -5.74 -7.77
C PHE A 92 -4.43 -4.71 -8.88
N THR A 93 -5.48 -3.93 -8.70
CA THR A 93 -5.89 -2.84 -9.58
C THR A 93 -6.49 -1.67 -8.78
N GLY A 94 -6.45 -0.50 -9.39
CA GLY A 94 -7.09 0.73 -8.92
C GLY A 94 -8.60 0.79 -9.12
N ASP A 95 -9.20 -0.26 -9.69
CA ASP A 95 -10.62 -0.29 -10.05
C ASP A 95 -11.54 -0.41 -8.83
N ILE A 96 -12.40 0.59 -8.66
CA ILE A 96 -13.38 0.69 -7.59
C ILE A 96 -14.81 0.36 -8.07
N ASP A 97 -14.99 0.09 -9.36
CA ASP A 97 -16.31 -0.22 -9.90
C ASP A 97 -16.83 -1.54 -9.31
N GLY A 98 -18.11 -1.53 -8.93
CA GLY A 98 -18.76 -2.67 -8.29
C GLY A 98 -18.18 -3.06 -6.93
N LEU A 99 -17.51 -2.13 -6.23
CA LEU A 99 -17.27 -2.29 -4.79
C LEU A 99 -18.54 -1.94 -4.00
N GLU A 100 -18.87 -2.79 -3.03
CA GLU A 100 -19.99 -2.56 -2.12
C GLU A 100 -19.64 -1.48 -1.07
N PRO A 101 -20.64 -0.82 -0.45
CA PRO A 101 -20.40 0.21 0.56
C PRO A 101 -19.45 -0.23 1.69
N ASP A 102 -19.63 -1.44 2.24
CA ASP A 102 -18.77 -1.97 3.30
C ASP A 102 -17.31 -2.21 2.82
N GLU A 103 -17.11 -2.50 1.54
CA GLU A 103 -15.78 -2.67 0.93
C GLU A 103 -15.09 -1.32 0.74
N LEU A 104 -15.86 -0.27 0.41
CA LEU A 104 -15.37 1.10 0.36
C LEU A 104 -14.99 1.60 1.75
N ASP A 105 -15.81 1.34 2.77
CA ASP A 105 -15.47 1.69 4.16
C ASP A 105 -14.18 0.97 4.61
N THR A 106 -14.05 -0.31 4.27
CA THR A 106 -12.82 -1.08 4.52
C THR A 106 -11.62 -0.45 3.82
N LEU A 107 -11.77 0.00 2.57
CA LEU A 107 -10.70 0.69 1.84
C LEU A 107 -10.30 2.02 2.51
N GLU A 108 -11.26 2.81 2.99
CA GLU A 108 -10.95 4.07 3.69
C GLU A 108 -10.17 3.81 5.00
N GLU A 109 -10.55 2.79 5.78
CA GLU A 109 -9.79 2.38 6.98
C GLU A 109 -8.32 2.03 6.65
N TRP A 110 -8.11 1.33 5.52
CA TRP A 110 -6.76 1.03 5.04
C TRP A 110 -6.00 2.30 4.64
N ILE A 111 -6.65 3.22 3.93
CA ILE A 111 -6.03 4.50 3.52
C ILE A 111 -5.60 5.29 4.75
N GLU A 112 -6.45 5.45 5.76
CA GLU A 112 -6.12 6.16 7.01
C GLU A 112 -4.91 5.53 7.72
N MET A 113 -4.85 4.20 7.79
CA MET A 113 -3.71 3.50 8.37
C MET A 113 -2.42 3.76 7.57
N PHE A 114 -2.48 3.69 6.24
CA PHE A 114 -1.34 3.95 5.37
C PHE A 114 -0.85 5.40 5.48
N GLU A 115 -1.77 6.38 5.50
CA GLU A 115 -1.43 7.80 5.70
C GLU A 115 -0.76 8.05 7.06
N GLY A 116 -1.20 7.36 8.11
CA GLY A 116 -0.62 7.48 9.44
C GLY A 116 0.78 6.86 9.58
N LYS A 117 1.16 5.92 8.70
CA LYS A 117 2.37 5.09 8.85
C LYS A 117 3.42 5.30 7.75
N TYR A 118 2.99 5.51 6.52
CA TYR A 118 3.84 5.57 5.35
C TYR A 118 3.75 6.94 4.67
N ARG A 119 4.83 7.33 4.01
CA ARG A 119 4.91 8.62 3.33
C ARG A 119 4.33 8.50 1.94
N ARG A 120 3.52 9.49 1.54
CA ARG A 120 3.15 9.68 0.13
C ARG A 120 4.34 10.18 -0.67
N VAL A 121 4.57 9.56 -1.82
CA VAL A 121 5.70 9.88 -2.72
C VAL A 121 5.27 10.23 -4.14
N GLY A 122 3.97 10.19 -4.44
CA GLY A 122 3.47 10.60 -5.74
C GLY A 122 2.10 10.02 -6.07
N ARG A 123 1.75 10.06 -7.34
CA ARG A 123 0.47 9.61 -7.89
C ARG A 123 0.67 8.49 -8.91
N LEU A 124 -0.26 7.55 -8.98
CA LEU A 124 -0.32 6.56 -10.03
C LEU A 124 -1.25 7.07 -11.14
N ARG A 125 -0.78 7.03 -12.39
CA ARG A 125 -1.49 7.46 -13.61
C ARG A 125 -1.68 6.29 -14.58
#